data_AF-A0A367LVE7-F1
#
_entry.id   AF-A0A367LVE7-F1
#
_cell.length_a   1.000
_cell.length_b   1.000
_cell.length_c   1.000
_cell.angle_alpha   90.00
_cell.angle_beta   90.00
_cell.angle_gamma   90.00
#
_symmetry.space_group_name_H-M   'P 1'
#
loop_
_entity.id
_entity.type
_entity.pdbx_description
1 polymer ?
#
loop_
_entity_poly.entity_id
_entity_poly.type
_entity_poly.pdbx_seq_one_letter_code
_entity_poly.pdbx_strand_id
1 'polypeptide(L)'
;SVGVSYTDELPANAKRKTVRRSKPKILRADSAPGQLTLDDYCARPHALVSFAGDLSGFVDEELEKFGRKRKVVLAVPQFNGLGTLLAGTDIIATVPDYAAQALIA
;
A
#
# COMPACT_ATOMS: atom_id res chain seq x y z
N SER A 1 2.21 14.71 -24.41
CA SER A 1 2.27 14.54 -22.94
C SER A 1 2.16 13.07 -22.57
N VAL A 2 2.71 12.63 -21.44
CA VAL A 2 2.68 11.23 -20.98
C VAL A 2 2.13 11.20 -19.56
N GLY A 3 1.16 10.32 -19.30
CA GLY A 3 0.68 10.00 -17.95
C GLY A 3 1.26 8.66 -17.48
N VAL A 4 1.50 8.53 -16.18
CA VAL A 4 1.94 7.28 -15.55
C VAL A 4 0.94 6.90 -14.47
N SER A 5 0.25 5.78 -14.66
CA SER A 5 -0.73 5.26 -13.71
C SER A 5 -0.88 3.75 -13.89
N TYR A 6 -1.65 3.13 -13.00
CA TYR A 6 -2.28 1.85 -13.31
C TYR A 6 -3.34 2.08 -14.40
N THR A 7 -3.43 1.15 -15.34
CA THR A 7 -4.34 1.27 -16.48
C THR A 7 -5.02 -0.06 -16.73
N ASP A 8 -6.34 -0.07 -16.78
CA ASP A 8 -7.13 -1.20 -17.26
C ASP A 8 -7.54 -0.94 -18.71
N GLU A 9 -8.78 -0.53 -18.93
CA GLU A 9 -9.28 -0.10 -20.23
C GLU A 9 -8.74 1.28 -20.60
N LEU A 10 -8.38 1.44 -21.87
CA LEU A 10 -7.87 2.68 -22.43
C LEU A 10 -8.65 3.03 -23.70
N PRO A 11 -8.87 4.33 -24.00
CA PRO A 11 -9.47 4.76 -25.25
C PRO A 11 -8.72 4.19 -26.47
N ALA A 12 -9.44 3.95 -27.56
CA ALA A 12 -8.90 3.26 -28.74
C ALA A 12 -7.64 3.93 -29.35
N ASN A 13 -7.45 5.23 -29.16
CA ASN A 13 -6.30 5.99 -29.66
C ASN A 13 -5.14 6.12 -28.64
N ALA A 14 -5.29 5.60 -27.41
CA ALA A 14 -4.26 5.68 -26.40
C ALA A 14 -3.17 4.61 -26.63
N LYS A 15 -1.91 5.02 -26.56
CA LYS A 15 -0.76 4.11 -26.58
C LYS A 15 -0.31 3.81 -25.15
N ARG A 16 -0.03 2.55 -24.86
CA ARG A 16 0.48 2.08 -23.55
C ARG A 16 1.86 1.47 -23.70
N LYS A 17 2.76 1.78 -22.76
CA LYS A 17 4.03 1.09 -22.57
C LYS A 17 4.22 0.79 -21.09
N THR A 18 4.53 -0.45 -20.76
CA THR A 18 4.86 -0.83 -19.38
C THR A 18 6.19 -0.20 -18.99
N VAL A 19 6.17 0.63 -17.94
CA VAL A 19 7.39 1.23 -17.36
C VAL A 19 7.96 0.35 -16.26
N ARG A 20 7.11 -0.18 -15.38
CA ARG A 20 7.49 -1.08 -14.28
C ARG A 20 6.34 -2.00 -13.93
N ARG A 21 6.66 -3.23 -13.49
CA ARG A 21 5.74 -4.08 -12.75
C ARG A 21 6.13 -4.00 -11.28
N SER A 22 5.29 -3.40 -10.44
CA SER A 22 5.55 -3.30 -9.00
C SER A 22 4.81 -4.39 -8.26
N LYS A 23 5.45 -4.92 -7.21
CA LYS A 23 4.80 -5.83 -6.26
C LYS A 23 4.46 -5.09 -4.97
N PRO A 24 3.29 -5.35 -4.37
CA PRO A 24 2.99 -4.84 -3.04
C PRO A 24 3.97 -5.43 -2.01
N LYS A 25 4.35 -4.61 -1.04
CA LYS A 25 5.19 -4.93 0.10
C LYS A 25 4.55 -4.39 1.37
N ILE A 26 4.77 -5.09 2.48
CA ILE A 26 4.32 -4.64 3.78
C ILE A 26 5.49 -3.99 4.50
N LEU A 27 5.29 -2.74 4.92
CA LEU A 27 6.15 -2.06 5.87
C LEU A 27 5.58 -2.23 7.27
N ARG A 28 6.44 -2.58 8.20
CA ARG A 28 6.15 -2.69 9.64
C ARG A 28 7.36 -2.18 10.42
N ALA A 29 7.13 -1.56 11.57
CA ALA A 29 8.20 -1.07 12.43
C ALA A 29 8.66 -2.09 13.49
N ASP A 30 7.88 -3.16 13.70
CA ASP A 30 8.24 -4.22 14.64
C ASP A 30 9.35 -5.14 14.12
N SER A 31 10.04 -5.78 15.07
CA SER A 31 11.08 -6.79 14.82
C SER A 31 10.54 -8.22 14.83
N ALA A 32 9.22 -8.44 14.73
CA ALA A 32 8.66 -9.77 14.86
C ALA A 32 9.20 -10.68 13.73
N PRO A 33 9.74 -11.87 14.02
CA PRO A 33 10.32 -12.71 12.97
C PRO A 33 9.24 -13.30 12.06
N GLY A 34 9.64 -13.73 10.86
CA GLY A 34 8.79 -14.52 9.96
C GLY A 34 7.87 -13.70 9.02
N GLN A 35 7.14 -14.45 8.19
CA GLN A 35 6.14 -13.89 7.28
C GLN A 35 4.84 -13.60 8.03
N LEU A 36 4.16 -12.52 7.65
CA LEU A 36 2.81 -12.27 8.13
C LEU A 36 1.82 -13.21 7.47
N THR A 37 0.95 -13.81 8.29
CA THR A 37 -0.27 -14.43 7.77
C THR A 37 -1.27 -13.36 7.37
N LEU A 38 -2.28 -13.75 6.59
CA LEU A 38 -3.36 -12.83 6.21
C LEU A 38 -4.23 -12.45 7.42
N ASP A 39 -4.36 -13.33 8.42
CA ASP A 39 -5.04 -13.03 9.68
C ASP A 39 -4.28 -11.97 10.49
N ASP A 40 -2.97 -12.13 10.65
CA ASP A 40 -2.12 -11.14 11.32
C ASP A 40 -2.17 -9.79 10.60
N TYR A 41 -2.18 -9.82 9.26
CA TYR A 41 -2.29 -8.63 8.45
C TYR A 41 -3.60 -7.89 8.74
N CYS A 42 -4.74 -8.59 8.74
CA CYS A 42 -6.05 -8.00 8.99
C CYS A 42 -6.22 -7.51 10.45
N ALA A 43 -5.58 -8.18 11.41
CA ALA A 43 -5.69 -7.85 12.83
C ALA A 43 -4.94 -6.58 13.22
N ARG A 44 -3.86 -6.23 12.51
CA ARG A 44 -3.06 -5.04 12.82
C ARG A 44 -3.69 -3.74 12.33
N PRO A 45 -3.41 -2.59 12.98
CA PRO A 45 -3.83 -1.30 12.47
C PRO A 45 -3.04 -0.91 11.20
N HIS A 46 -3.70 -0.26 10.23
CA HIS A 46 -3.10 0.10 8.94
C HIS A 46 -2.96 1.60 8.76
N ALA A 47 -1.84 2.00 8.18
CA ALA A 47 -1.70 3.26 7.47
C ALA A 47 -1.96 3.05 5.98
N LEU A 48 -2.74 3.94 5.38
CA LEU A 48 -3.02 3.99 3.96
C LEU A 48 -2.37 5.23 3.35
N VAL A 49 -1.68 5.07 2.22
CA VAL A 49 -1.20 6.21 1.45
C VAL A 49 -2.29 6.60 0.46
N SER A 50 -3.02 7.66 0.76
CA SER A 50 -4.11 8.19 -0.05
C SER A 50 -3.95 9.70 -0.20
N PHE A 51 -3.81 10.15 -1.45
CA PHE A 51 -3.70 11.58 -1.74
C PHE A 51 -4.96 12.35 -1.33
N ALA A 52 -6.14 11.74 -1.47
CA ALA A 52 -7.43 12.35 -1.12
C ALA A 52 -7.81 12.20 0.37
N GLY A 53 -7.04 11.41 1.15
CA GLY A 53 -7.36 11.14 2.55
C GLY A 53 -8.38 10.03 2.78
N ASP A 54 -8.76 9.29 1.74
CA ASP A 54 -9.66 8.14 1.87
C ASP A 54 -9.06 7.09 2.82
N LEU A 55 -9.94 6.44 3.60
CA LEU A 55 -9.59 5.36 4.52
C LEU A 55 -9.89 3.96 3.95
N SER A 56 -10.21 3.89 2.66
CA SER A 56 -10.39 2.65 1.90
C SER A 56 -9.70 2.80 0.55
N GLY A 57 -9.16 1.72 0.01
CA GLY A 57 -8.64 1.69 -1.35
C GLY A 57 -8.60 0.28 -1.93
N PHE A 58 -7.84 0.12 -3.02
CA PHE A 58 -7.75 -1.12 -3.79
C PHE A 58 -7.53 -2.38 -2.93
N VAL A 59 -6.67 -2.31 -1.91
CA VAL A 59 -6.40 -3.46 -1.03
C VAL A 59 -7.63 -3.85 -0.21
N ASP A 60 -8.43 -2.88 0.21
CA ASP A 60 -9.66 -3.13 0.97
C ASP A 60 -10.70 -3.83 0.09
N GLU A 61 -10.86 -3.39 -1.17
CA GLU A 61 -11.74 -4.03 -2.15
C GLU A 61 -11.33 -5.49 -2.43
N GLU A 62 -10.02 -5.76 -2.54
CA GLU A 62 -9.53 -7.12 -2.72
C GLU A 62 -9.74 -7.98 -1.47
N LEU A 63 -9.52 -7.46 -0.26
CA LEU A 63 -9.76 -8.19 0.98
C LEU A 63 -11.24 -8.57 1.15
N GLU A 64 -12.16 -7.68 0.76
CA GLU A 64 -13.59 -7.94 0.85
C GLU A 64 -14.02 -9.14 -0.02
N LYS A 65 -13.38 -9.35 -1.18
CA LYS A 65 -13.60 -10.55 -2.01
C LYS A 65 -13.25 -11.85 -1.29
N PHE A 66 -12.35 -11.80 -0.31
CA PHE A 66 -11.99 -12.93 0.55
C PHE A 66 -12.76 -12.95 1.88
N GLY A 67 -13.79 -12.12 2.05
CA GLY A 67 -14.56 -12.00 3.29
C GLY A 67 -13.76 -11.43 4.46
N ARG A 68 -12.69 -10.69 4.17
CA ARG A 68 -11.75 -10.14 5.16
C ARG A 68 -11.80 -8.63 5.16
N LYS A 69 -11.45 -8.04 6.30
CA LYS A 69 -11.36 -6.59 6.48
C LYS A 69 -10.13 -6.25 7.29
N ARG A 70 -9.57 -5.07 7.05
CA ARG A 70 -8.51 -4.48 7.87
C ARG A 70 -9.01 -3.18 8.48
N LYS A 71 -8.33 -2.69 9.50
CA LYS A 71 -8.65 -1.40 10.13
C LYS A 71 -7.63 -0.35 9.72
N VAL A 72 -7.99 0.53 8.79
CA VAL A 72 -7.19 1.72 8.45
C VAL A 72 -7.41 2.79 9.52
N VAL A 73 -6.36 3.14 10.25
CA VAL A 73 -6.41 4.11 11.37
C VAL A 73 -5.80 5.47 11.02
N LEU A 74 -5.06 5.53 9.91
CA LEU A 74 -4.37 6.73 9.45
C LEU A 74 -4.31 6.73 7.92
N ALA A 75 -4.63 7.87 7.31
CA ALA A 75 -4.32 8.14 5.91
C ALA A 75 -3.20 9.18 5.84
N VAL A 76 -2.21 8.95 4.98
CA VAL A 76 -1.13 9.90 4.71
C VAL A 76 -1.11 10.27 3.22
N PRO A 77 -0.79 11.51 2.86
CA PRO A 77 -0.84 11.94 1.47
C PRO A 77 0.30 11.36 0.63
N GLN A 78 1.47 11.07 1.24
CA GLN A 78 2.69 10.65 0.55
C GLN A 78 3.54 9.68 1.37
N PHE A 79 4.42 8.94 0.70
CA PHE A 79 5.27 7.91 1.31
C PHE A 79 6.41 8.47 2.18
N ASN A 80 6.90 9.69 1.93
CA ASN A 80 8.15 10.19 2.51
C ASN A 80 8.21 10.17 4.04
N GLY A 81 7.09 10.46 4.72
CA GLY A 81 7.02 10.45 6.19
C GLY A 81 6.64 9.10 6.79
N LEU A 82 6.35 8.09 5.96
CA LEU A 82 5.74 6.85 6.42
C LEU A 82 6.63 6.08 7.39
N GLY A 83 7.94 5.98 7.12
CA GLY A 83 8.87 5.28 8.02
C GLY A 83 8.88 5.87 9.43
N THR A 84 8.98 7.20 9.54
CA THR A 84 8.93 7.92 10.82
C THR A 84 7.60 7.77 11.53
N LEU A 85 6.48 7.75 10.79
CA LEU A 85 5.14 7.60 11.37
C LEU A 85 4.87 6.20 11.91
N LEU A 86 5.43 5.17 11.27
CA LEU A 86 5.27 3.79 11.73
C LEU A 86 6.18 3.48 12.93
N ALA A 87 7.32 4.17 13.06
CA ALA A 87 8.31 3.92 14.10
C ALA A 87 7.70 3.96 15.52
N GLY A 88 7.95 2.91 16.31
CA GLY A 88 7.43 2.79 17.67
C GLY A 88 5.92 2.46 17.76
N THR A 89 5.29 2.08 16.65
CA THR A 89 3.87 1.68 16.61
C THR A 89 3.70 0.28 16.04
N ASP A 90 2.54 -0.33 16.29
CA ASP A 90 2.13 -1.60 15.66
C ASP A 90 1.47 -1.40 14.28
N ILE A 91 1.52 -0.17 13.74
CA ILE A 91 0.88 0.17 12.47
C ILE A 91 1.70 -0.42 11.32
N ILE A 92 1.00 -0.95 10.33
CA ILE A 92 1.59 -1.40 9.07
C ILE A 92 1.05 -0.67 7.86
N ALA A 93 1.83 -0.67 6.79
CA ALA A 93 1.43 -0.06 5.53
C ALA A 93 1.69 -1.02 4.36
N THR A 94 0.77 -1.03 3.40
CA THR A 94 0.98 -1.72 2.12
C THR A 94 1.46 -0.70 1.11
N VAL A 95 2.66 -0.90 0.57
CA VAL A 95 3.31 0.03 -0.36
C VAL A 95 3.88 -0.69 -1.58
N PRO A 96 4.13 -0.01 -2.69
CA PRO A 96 4.87 -0.57 -3.82
C PRO A 96 6.32 -0.92 -3.44
N ASP A 97 6.89 -1.94 -4.08
CA ASP A 97 8.27 -2.40 -3.82
C ASP A 97 9.35 -1.32 -3.89
N TYR A 98 9.24 -0.37 -4.83
CA TYR A 98 10.19 0.74 -4.94
C TYR A 98 10.09 1.72 -3.78
N ALA A 99 8.88 1.96 -3.26
CA ALA A 99 8.68 2.84 -2.11
C ALA A 99 9.21 2.17 -0.85
N ALA A 100 8.94 0.87 -0.67
CA ALA A 100 9.51 0.10 0.42
C ALA A 100 11.05 0.14 0.40
N GLN A 101 11.66 -0.04 -0.77
CA GLN A 101 13.12 -0.01 -0.90
C GLN A 101 13.71 1.36 -0.52
N ALA A 102 13.04 2.47 -0.89
CA ALA A 102 13.49 3.81 -0.57
C ALA A 102 13.29 4.18 0.92
N LEU A 103 12.34 3.55 1.60
CA LEU A 103 12.02 3.81 3.01
C LEU A 103 12.84 2.98 4.00
N ILE A 104 13.52 1.93 3.52
CA ILE A 104 14.40 1.06 4.33
C ILE A 104 15.88 1.46 4.16
N ALA A 105 16.20 2.27 3.15
CA ALA A 105 17.54 2.83 2.93
C ALA A 105 17.81 3.99 3.90
#